data_AF-A0A1M6CXR1-F1
#
_entry.id   AF-A0A1M6CXR1-F1
#
_cell.length_a   1.000
_cell.length_b   1.000
_cell.length_c   1.000
_cell.angle_alpha   90.00
_cell.angle_beta   90.00
_cell.angle_gamma   90.00
#
_symmetry.space_group_name_H-M   'P 1'
#
loop_
_entity.id
_entity.type
_entity.pdbx_description
1 polymer ?
#
loop_
_entity_poly.entity_id
_entity_poly.type
_entity_poly.pdbx_seq_one_letter_code
_entity_poly.pdbx_strand_id
1 'polypeptide(L)'
;MTSTRLTQKELHSLFLQDIGVYADAVMDNGRKPLRLHLKYPFNRDIKAYIFNCTAPPGGRSIDEFKVQLILDGQKRGERGRFDTSDIGTVLIVGYAAPFIDVLSGIWVLFELDKHMEFAYSANIQVYLRQMLPALEKNVYVCQKHNKEILVISQRQYLLDALIERFNIDLAVMLERAEHGINGT
;
A
#
# COMPACT_ATOMS: atom_id res chain seq x y z
N MET A 1 12.03 0.36 20.42
CA MET A 1 12.72 0.48 19.12
C MET A 1 12.13 1.68 18.40
N THR A 2 12.94 2.68 18.06
CA THR A 2 12.51 3.81 17.23
C THR A 2 12.48 3.34 15.79
N SER A 3 11.29 3.22 15.20
CA SER A 3 11.13 2.96 13.77
C SER A 3 11.70 4.15 13.00
N THR A 4 12.81 3.94 12.27
CA THR A 4 13.41 4.97 11.42
C THR A 4 12.44 5.32 10.30
N ARG A 5 11.96 6.57 10.28
CA ARG A 5 11.04 7.06 9.26
C ARG A 5 11.84 7.46 8.01
N LEU A 6 11.49 6.88 6.87
CA LEU A 6 12.07 7.20 5.58
C LEU A 6 11.46 8.48 5.00
N THR A 7 12.26 9.23 4.27
CA THR A 7 11.76 10.31 3.40
C THR A 7 10.94 9.73 2.26
N GLN A 8 10.14 10.58 1.60
CA GLN A 8 9.34 10.12 0.47
C GLN A 8 10.19 9.59 -0.69
N LYS A 9 11.32 10.26 -0.96
CA LYS A 9 12.26 9.86 -2.01
C LYS A 9 12.90 8.51 -1.72
N GLU A 10 13.24 8.23 -0.47
CA GLU A 10 13.75 6.92 -0.05
C GLU A 10 12.69 5.82 -0.22
N LEU A 11 11.43 6.08 0.18
CA LEU A 11 10.34 5.14 -0.04
C LEU A 11 10.13 4.82 -1.53
N HIS A 12 10.13 5.84 -2.39
CA HIS A 12 10.03 5.65 -3.84
C HIS A 12 11.22 4.85 -4.38
N SER A 13 12.43 5.18 -3.92
CA SER A 13 13.66 4.49 -4.36
C SER A 13 13.63 3.01 -3.97
N LEU A 14 13.20 2.67 -2.75
CA LEU A 14 13.04 1.27 -2.32
C LEU A 14 11.97 0.54 -3.15
N PHE A 15 10.83 1.18 -3.37
CA PHE A 15 9.75 0.60 -4.16
C PHE A 15 10.17 0.34 -5.61
N LEU A 16 10.85 1.30 -6.24
CA LEU A 16 11.40 1.15 -7.60
C LEU A 16 12.52 0.11 -7.67
N GLN A 17 13.36 0.02 -6.63
CA GLN A 17 14.38 -1.03 -6.52
C GLN A 17 13.72 -2.41 -6.50
N ASP A 18 12.66 -2.58 -5.72
CA ASP A 18 11.98 -3.87 -5.53
C ASP A 18 11.10 -4.24 -6.73
N ILE A 19 10.59 -3.26 -7.49
CA ILE A 19 9.98 -3.49 -8.82
C ILE A 19 11.04 -3.82 -9.88
N GLY A 20 12.20 -3.16 -9.81
CA GLY A 20 13.34 -3.40 -10.70
C GLY A 20 13.01 -3.17 -12.17
N VAL A 21 13.39 -4.13 -13.01
CA VAL A 21 13.32 -4.05 -14.48
C VAL A 21 11.89 -3.92 -15.02
N TYR A 22 10.87 -4.18 -14.21
CA TYR A 22 9.46 -4.08 -14.61
C TYR A 22 8.93 -2.64 -14.60
N ALA A 23 9.63 -1.70 -13.96
CA ALA A 23 9.27 -0.29 -13.99
C ALA A 23 9.66 0.35 -15.33
N ASP A 24 8.75 1.15 -15.89
CA ASP A 24 8.97 2.02 -17.04
C ASP A 24 8.20 3.33 -16.88
N ALA A 25 8.51 4.34 -17.70
CA ALA A 25 7.83 5.64 -17.71
C ALA A 25 7.66 6.25 -16.30
N VAL A 26 8.69 6.14 -15.46
CA VAL A 26 8.65 6.58 -14.06
C VAL A 26 8.57 8.11 -13.96
N MET A 27 7.56 8.60 -13.25
CA MET A 27 7.42 10.01 -12.86
C MET A 27 7.53 10.12 -11.34
N ASP A 28 8.71 10.52 -10.87
CA ASP A 28 9.00 10.75 -9.46
C ASP A 28 9.51 12.18 -9.24
N ASN A 29 8.72 13.00 -8.55
CA ASN A 29 9.10 14.35 -8.13
C ASN A 29 9.36 14.44 -6.60
N GLY A 30 9.52 13.29 -5.94
CA GLY A 30 9.68 13.18 -4.49
C GLY A 30 8.40 13.40 -3.69
N ARG A 31 7.24 13.46 -4.35
CA ARG A 31 5.91 13.70 -3.75
C ARG A 31 4.95 12.58 -4.13
N LYS A 32 3.88 12.42 -3.37
CA LYS A 32 2.87 11.39 -3.66
C LYS A 32 1.92 11.86 -4.77
N PRO A 33 1.46 10.96 -5.66
CA PRO A 33 1.88 9.56 -5.81
C PRO A 33 3.16 9.41 -6.65
N LEU A 34 3.86 8.28 -6.48
CA LEU A 34 4.79 7.79 -7.49
C LEU A 34 3.97 7.23 -8.66
N ARG A 35 4.26 7.66 -9.89
CA ARG A 35 3.61 7.13 -11.10
C ARG A 35 4.62 6.36 -11.94
N LEU A 36 4.19 5.23 -12.49
CA LEU A 36 4.99 4.45 -13.43
C LEU A 36 4.10 3.50 -14.24
N HIS A 37 4.65 3.01 -15.35
CA HIS A 37 4.13 1.88 -16.08
C HIS A 37 4.77 0.59 -15.59
N LEU A 38 3.96 -0.41 -15.25
CA LEU A 38 4.43 -1.79 -15.04
C LEU A 38 4.40 -2.54 -16.36
N LYS A 39 5.58 -2.92 -16.85
CA LYS A 39 5.77 -3.74 -18.06
C LYS A 39 5.17 -5.14 -17.88
N TYR A 40 5.21 -5.94 -18.96
CA TYR A 40 4.82 -7.35 -18.95
C TYR A 40 5.44 -8.08 -17.74
N PRO A 41 4.67 -8.90 -16.98
CA PRO A 41 3.32 -9.40 -17.30
C PRO A 41 2.14 -8.50 -16.88
N PHE A 42 2.39 -7.36 -16.24
CA PHE A 42 1.32 -6.54 -15.66
C PHE A 42 0.61 -5.64 -16.67
N ASN A 43 1.39 -5.06 -17.60
CA ASN A 43 0.97 -4.16 -18.67
C ASN A 43 -0.05 -3.11 -18.23
N ARG A 44 0.27 -2.35 -17.18
CA ARG A 44 -0.64 -1.34 -16.61
C ARG A 44 0.08 -0.17 -15.99
N ASP A 45 -0.55 0.99 -16.05
CA ASP A 45 -0.10 2.17 -15.31
C ASP A 45 -0.53 2.07 -13.85
N ILE A 46 0.32 2.50 -12.93
CA ILE A 46 0.02 2.56 -11.50
C ILE A 46 0.30 3.94 -10.91
N LYS A 47 -0.54 4.31 -9.94
CA LYS A 47 -0.33 5.45 -9.04
C LYS A 47 -0.11 4.91 -7.62
N ALA A 48 1.13 4.79 -7.20
CA ALA A 48 1.48 4.27 -5.89
C ALA A 48 1.59 5.40 -4.85
N TYR A 49 0.63 5.44 -3.92
CA TYR A 49 0.70 6.27 -2.72
C TYR A 49 1.43 5.48 -1.63
N ILE A 50 2.75 5.71 -1.53
CA ILE A 50 3.62 4.96 -0.62
C ILE A 50 3.83 5.76 0.65
N PHE A 51 3.58 5.14 1.80
CA PHE A 51 3.66 5.73 3.13
C PHE A 51 4.58 4.94 4.04
N ASN A 52 5.16 5.63 5.02
CA ASN A 52 5.75 4.96 6.16
C ASN A 52 4.63 4.29 6.98
N CYS A 53 4.85 3.04 7.39
CA CYS A 53 4.01 2.29 8.30
C CYS A 53 4.79 2.08 9.60
N THR A 54 4.56 2.96 10.58
CA THR A 54 5.42 3.08 11.79
C THR A 54 4.65 2.75 13.05
N ALA A 55 5.36 2.28 14.08
CA ALA A 55 4.86 2.14 15.44
C ALA A 55 5.40 3.30 16.31
N PRO A 56 4.75 4.48 16.32
CA PRO A 56 5.26 5.62 17.07
C PRO A 56 5.25 5.36 18.58
N PRO A 57 6.28 5.80 19.33
CA PRO A 57 6.31 5.67 20.78
C PRO A 57 5.17 6.47 21.43
N GLY A 58 4.36 5.83 22.27
CA GLY A 58 3.28 6.48 23.05
C GLY A 58 1.87 5.87 22.92
N GLY A 59 1.67 4.84 22.09
CA GLY A 59 0.40 4.09 21.98
C GLY A 59 0.54 2.66 22.50
N ARG A 60 -0.45 2.17 23.27
CA ARG A 60 -0.37 1.02 24.21
C ARG A 60 -0.17 -0.38 23.61
N SER A 61 0.05 -0.52 22.30
CA SER A 61 0.21 -1.82 21.63
C SER A 61 1.51 -1.82 20.84
N ILE A 62 2.54 -2.49 21.37
CA ILE A 62 3.86 -2.69 20.75
C ILE A 62 3.75 -3.35 19.36
N ASP A 63 2.62 -4.00 19.05
CA ASP A 63 2.38 -4.74 17.83
C ASP A 63 1.58 -3.97 16.77
N GLU A 64 1.27 -2.68 16.91
CA GLU A 64 0.46 -1.93 15.94
C GLU A 64 1.30 -0.94 15.11
N PHE A 65 1.23 -1.08 13.78
CA PHE A 65 1.90 -0.23 12.82
C PHE A 65 0.87 0.60 12.05
N LYS A 66 1.12 1.91 11.95
CA LYS A 66 0.19 2.89 11.40
C LYS A 66 0.76 3.61 10.19
N VAL A 67 -0.08 3.74 9.19
CA VAL A 67 0.08 4.70 8.09
C VAL A 67 -0.80 5.91 8.40
N GLN A 68 -0.21 7.10 8.36
CA GLN A 68 -0.92 8.38 8.40
C GLN A 68 -1.24 8.83 6.99
N LEU A 69 -2.52 8.85 6.64
CA LEU A 69 -2.99 9.29 5.33
C LEU A 69 -3.01 10.82 5.28
N ILE A 70 -2.03 11.37 4.56
CA ILE A 70 -1.90 12.80 4.25
C ILE A 70 -1.40 12.89 2.80
N LEU A 71 -2.15 13.59 1.96
CA LEU A 71 -1.75 13.86 0.57
C LEU A 71 -0.96 15.17 0.48
N ASP A 72 -0.17 15.29 -0.58
CA ASP A 72 0.57 16.51 -0.88
C ASP A 72 -0.39 17.69 -1.06
N GLY A 73 -0.17 18.76 -0.30
CA GLY A 73 -1.01 19.97 -0.33
C GLY A 73 -2.29 19.90 0.52
N GLN A 74 -2.66 18.75 1.08
CA GLN A 74 -3.82 18.62 1.97
C GLN A 74 -3.59 19.37 3.29
N LYS A 75 -4.55 20.19 3.71
CA LYS A 75 -4.47 20.95 4.97
C LYS A 75 -5.29 20.31 6.08
N ARG A 76 -4.99 20.70 7.32
CA ARG A 76 -5.75 20.26 8.50
C ARG A 76 -7.21 20.66 8.38
N GLY A 77 -8.11 19.70 8.59
CA GLY A 77 -9.56 19.90 8.46
C GLY A 77 -10.11 19.59 7.06
N GLU A 78 -9.25 19.45 6.05
CA GLU A 78 -9.66 19.04 4.71
C GLU A 78 -9.75 17.51 4.60
N ARG A 79 -10.70 17.04 3.78
CA ARG A 79 -10.74 15.64 3.39
C ARG A 79 -9.83 15.40 2.19
N GLY A 80 -9.08 14.31 2.25
CA GLY A 80 -8.26 13.80 1.16
C GLY A 80 -9.05 12.77 0.39
N ARG A 81 -8.76 12.67 -0.92
CA ARG A 81 -9.30 11.65 -1.81
C ARG A 81 -8.20 11.20 -2.75
N PHE A 82 -8.05 9.89 -2.94
CA PHE A 82 -7.10 9.37 -3.91
C PHE A 82 -7.54 9.68 -5.34
N ASP A 83 -6.59 10.04 -6.20
CA ASP A 83 -6.86 10.44 -7.57
C ASP A 83 -7.05 9.22 -8.49
N THR A 84 -8.30 8.89 -8.78
CA THR A 84 -8.72 7.83 -9.72
C THR A 84 -9.16 8.39 -11.08
N SER A 85 -8.85 9.66 -11.40
CA SER A 85 -9.38 10.33 -12.60
C SER A 85 -8.71 9.92 -13.93
N ASP A 86 -7.48 9.40 -13.87
CA ASP A 86 -6.75 8.90 -15.04
C ASP A 86 -6.79 7.37 -15.12
N ILE A 87 -6.46 6.84 -16.31
CA ILE A 87 -6.21 5.42 -16.51
C ILE A 87 -5.04 4.99 -15.61
N GLY A 88 -5.26 3.99 -14.76
CA GLY A 88 -4.21 3.39 -13.95
C GLY A 88 -4.73 2.86 -12.61
N THR A 89 -4.11 1.78 -12.13
CA THR A 89 -4.44 1.20 -10.83
C THR A 89 -3.85 2.08 -9.72
N VAL A 90 -4.71 2.57 -8.83
CA VAL A 90 -4.29 3.34 -7.65
C VAL A 90 -3.98 2.36 -6.52
N LEU A 91 -2.80 2.52 -5.92
CA LEU A 91 -2.32 1.66 -4.84
C LEU A 91 -2.06 2.47 -3.57
N ILE A 92 -2.50 1.93 -2.43
CA ILE A 92 -2.12 2.42 -1.10
C ILE A 92 -1.10 1.43 -0.53
N VAL A 93 0.13 1.89 -0.34
CA VAL A 93 1.25 1.03 0.06
C VAL A 93 1.87 1.55 1.35
N GLY A 94 1.96 0.70 2.37
CA GLY A 94 2.72 0.95 3.58
C GLY A 94 4.06 0.22 3.55
N TYR A 95 5.12 0.89 4.01
CA TYR A 95 6.41 0.26 4.28
C TYR A 95 6.62 0.16 5.80
N ALA A 96 6.63 -1.07 6.31
CA ALA A 96 6.89 -1.34 7.72
C ALA A 96 8.29 -1.91 7.91
N ALA A 97 9.05 -1.38 8.86
CA ALA A 97 10.31 -1.98 9.31
C ALA A 97 10.14 -2.45 10.76
N PRO A 98 9.55 -3.64 10.98
CA PRO A 98 9.31 -4.15 12.34
C PRO A 98 10.58 -4.63 13.05
N PHE A 99 11.68 -4.80 12.30
CA PHE A 99 12.98 -5.24 12.81
C PHE A 99 14.00 -4.10 12.81
N ILE A 100 15.20 -4.38 13.32
CA ILE A 100 16.26 -3.39 13.49
C ILE A 100 16.74 -2.82 12.15
N ASP A 101 16.84 -3.68 11.13
CA ASP A 101 17.28 -3.27 9.80
C ASP A 101 16.11 -2.75 8.96
N VAL A 102 16.18 -1.47 8.61
CA VAL A 102 15.20 -0.81 7.74
C VAL A 102 15.16 -1.45 6.36
N LEU A 103 16.27 -2.00 5.86
CA LEU A 103 16.31 -2.65 4.55
C LEU A 103 15.64 -4.02 4.54
N SER A 104 15.40 -4.61 5.70
CA SER A 104 14.64 -5.86 5.89
C SER A 104 13.14 -5.60 6.13
N GLY A 105 12.60 -4.55 5.52
CA GLY A 105 11.22 -4.12 5.69
C GLY A 105 10.20 -5.03 5.01
N ILE A 106 8.93 -4.67 5.19
CA ILE A 106 7.75 -5.39 4.74
C ILE A 106 6.86 -4.40 4.00
N TRP A 107 6.41 -4.79 2.81
CA TRP A 107 5.38 -4.08 2.07
C TRP A 107 3.99 -4.54 2.50
N VAL A 108 3.10 -3.57 2.69
CA VAL A 108 1.69 -3.81 3.05
C VAL A 108 0.82 -3.04 2.06
N LEU A 109 0.09 -3.77 1.22
CA LEU A 109 -0.83 -3.20 0.23
C LEU A 109 -2.24 -3.22 0.82
N PHE A 110 -2.82 -2.03 0.98
CA PHE A 110 -4.16 -1.84 1.53
C PHE A 110 -5.21 -1.79 0.41
N GLU A 111 -6.45 -2.13 0.74
CA GLU A 111 -7.59 -2.04 -0.17
C GLU A 111 -8.01 -0.58 -0.38
N LEU A 112 -7.97 -0.10 -1.63
CA LEU A 112 -8.26 1.29 -1.98
C LEU A 112 -9.69 1.70 -1.58
N ASP A 113 -10.69 0.87 -1.88
CA ASP A 113 -12.10 1.21 -1.70
C ASP A 113 -12.49 1.49 -0.24
N LYS A 114 -11.77 0.88 0.70
CA LYS A 114 -11.99 1.10 2.14
C LYS A 114 -11.50 2.46 2.61
N HIS A 115 -10.63 3.11 1.82
CA HIS A 115 -9.92 4.34 2.19
C HIS A 115 -9.92 5.38 1.08
N MET A 116 -10.84 5.28 0.10
CA MET A 116 -10.89 6.19 -1.05
C MET A 116 -10.90 7.66 -0.64
N GLU A 117 -11.57 7.96 0.47
CA GLU A 117 -11.77 9.29 1.02
C GLU A 117 -11.56 9.28 2.53
N PHE A 118 -10.79 10.24 3.05
CA PHE A 118 -10.31 10.21 4.42
C PHE A 118 -10.11 11.62 5.00
N ALA A 119 -10.19 11.73 6.33
CA ALA A 119 -9.84 12.96 7.02
C ALA A 119 -8.32 13.20 7.02
N TYR A 120 -7.88 14.45 7.17
CA TYR A 120 -6.47 14.79 7.36
C TYR A 120 -5.84 13.96 8.50
N SER A 121 -4.74 13.26 8.20
CA SER A 121 -4.03 12.40 9.15
C SER A 121 -4.86 11.23 9.69
N ALA A 122 -5.83 10.74 8.92
CA ALA A 122 -6.52 9.48 9.22
C ALA A 122 -5.49 8.33 9.30
N ASN A 123 -5.68 7.42 10.25
CA ASN A 123 -4.79 6.28 10.43
C ASN A 123 -5.41 5.02 9.83
N ILE A 124 -4.63 4.32 9.02
CA ILE A 124 -4.88 2.92 8.68
C ILE A 124 -3.77 2.09 9.31
N GLN A 125 -4.08 0.86 9.68
CA GLN A 125 -3.19 0.06 10.53
C GLN A 125 -3.15 -1.41 10.18
N VAL A 126 -2.01 -2.01 10.50
CA VAL A 126 -1.69 -3.43 10.42
C VAL A 126 -1.00 -3.84 11.71
N TYR A 127 -1.26 -5.07 12.17
CA TYR A 127 -0.62 -5.61 13.37
C TYR A 127 0.58 -6.48 13.01
N LEU A 128 1.57 -6.56 13.91
CA LEU A 128 2.75 -7.41 13.78
C LEU A 128 2.35 -8.86 13.50
N ARG A 129 1.35 -9.39 14.21
CA ARG A 129 0.81 -10.75 13.98
C ARG A 129 0.29 -10.98 12.55
N GLN A 130 -0.11 -9.94 11.83
CA GLN A 130 -0.52 -10.03 10.43
C GLN A 130 0.67 -9.98 9.48
N MET A 131 1.77 -9.33 9.89
CA MET A 131 2.99 -9.25 9.09
C MET A 131 3.89 -10.48 9.25
N LEU A 132 3.93 -11.08 10.44
CA LEU A 132 4.78 -12.25 10.73
C LEU A 132 4.62 -13.41 9.73
N PRO A 133 3.40 -13.78 9.27
CA PRO A 133 3.26 -14.86 8.28
C PRO A 133 3.92 -14.58 6.93
N ALA A 134 4.15 -13.32 6.56
CA ALA A 134 4.89 -12.95 5.34
C ALA A 134 6.41 -13.17 5.47
N LEU A 135 6.90 -13.54 6.66
CA LEU A 135 8.31 -13.93 6.85
C LEU A 135 8.53 -15.39 6.45
N GLU A 136 7.50 -16.22 6.59
CA GLU A 136 7.51 -17.63 6.20
C GLU A 136 7.01 -17.84 4.76
N LYS A 137 6.10 -16.98 4.30
CA LYS A 137 5.50 -17.03 2.96
C LYS A 137 6.02 -15.89 2.11
N ASN A 138 6.17 -16.11 0.80
CA ASN A 138 6.55 -15.03 -0.13
C ASN A 138 5.55 -13.86 -0.08
N VAL A 139 4.26 -14.19 -0.11
CA VAL A 139 3.14 -13.26 0.03
C VAL A 139 2.12 -13.84 0.99
N TYR A 140 1.58 -13.00 1.86
CA TYR A 140 0.51 -13.34 2.79
C TYR A 140 -0.68 -12.40 2.58
N VAL A 141 -1.85 -12.99 2.31
CA VAL A 141 -3.12 -12.28 2.21
C VAL A 141 -3.91 -12.52 3.49
N CYS A 142 -4.44 -11.46 4.09
CA CYS A 142 -5.36 -11.60 5.23
C CYS A 142 -6.53 -10.62 5.14
N GLN A 143 -7.65 -11.03 5.71
CA GLN A 143 -8.83 -10.20 5.86
C GLN A 143 -8.95 -9.72 7.30
N LYS A 144 -9.10 -8.41 7.48
CA LYS A 144 -9.39 -7.78 8.77
C LYS A 144 -10.86 -7.93 9.14
N HIS A 145 -11.20 -7.65 10.40
CA HIS A 145 -12.58 -7.73 10.88
C HIS A 145 -13.55 -6.82 10.09
N ASN A 146 -13.10 -5.65 9.64
CA ASN A 146 -13.85 -4.72 8.77
C ASN A 146 -13.94 -5.19 7.30
N LYS A 147 -13.60 -6.45 7.02
CA LYS A 147 -13.54 -7.09 5.70
C LYS A 147 -12.50 -6.49 4.74
N GLU A 148 -11.64 -5.60 5.23
CA GLU A 148 -10.52 -5.07 4.43
C GLU A 148 -9.50 -6.18 4.18
N ILE A 149 -9.10 -6.34 2.92
CA ILE A 149 -8.08 -7.33 2.53
C ILE A 149 -6.73 -6.65 2.41
N LEU A 150 -5.75 -7.16 3.16
CA LEU A 150 -4.35 -6.76 3.08
C LEU A 150 -3.55 -7.80 2.29
N VAL A 151 -2.64 -7.33 1.44
CA VAL A 151 -1.59 -8.16 0.82
C VAL A 151 -0.25 -7.73 1.39
N ILE A 152 0.49 -8.67 1.95
CA ILE A 152 1.71 -8.39 2.73
C ILE A 152 2.85 -9.24 2.20
N SER A 153 4.02 -8.65 2.00
CA SER A 153 5.21 -9.37 1.54
C SER A 153 6.50 -8.79 2.09
N GLN A 154 7.54 -9.61 2.13
CA GLN A 154 8.90 -9.08 2.19
C GLN A 154 9.22 -8.31 0.90
N ARG A 155 10.26 -7.49 0.95
CA ARG A 155 10.69 -6.63 -0.16
C ARG A 155 10.90 -7.35 -1.47
N GLN A 156 11.64 -8.45 -1.44
CA GLN A 156 11.99 -9.23 -2.63
C GLN A 156 10.77 -9.87 -3.33
N TYR A 157 9.61 -9.89 -2.68
CA TYR A 157 8.36 -10.47 -3.20
C TYR A 157 7.30 -9.40 -3.50
N LEU A 158 7.68 -8.12 -3.62
CA LEU A 158 6.76 -7.03 -3.95
C LEU A 158 6.01 -7.29 -5.27
N LEU A 159 6.68 -7.84 -6.28
CA LEU A 159 6.05 -8.15 -7.57
C LEU A 159 4.94 -9.19 -7.42
N ASP A 160 5.17 -10.26 -6.66
CA ASP A 160 4.16 -11.28 -6.36
C ASP A 160 2.99 -10.67 -5.57
N ALA A 161 3.27 -9.77 -4.63
CA ALA A 161 2.25 -9.06 -3.87
C ALA A 161 1.38 -8.14 -4.75
N LEU A 162 1.98 -7.50 -5.75
CA LEU A 162 1.24 -6.70 -6.73
C LEU A 162 0.33 -7.59 -7.59
N ILE A 163 0.82 -8.76 -8.04
CA ILE A 163 -0.01 -9.74 -8.77
C ILE A 163 -1.23 -10.13 -7.93
N GLU A 164 -1.02 -10.52 -6.68
CA GLU A 164 -2.10 -10.89 -5.76
C GLU A 164 -3.09 -9.75 -5.54
N ARG A 165 -2.61 -8.53 -5.28
CA ARG A 165 -3.48 -7.36 -5.10
C ARG A 165 -4.34 -7.11 -6.34
N PHE A 166 -3.76 -7.18 -7.53
CA PHE A 166 -4.48 -7.00 -8.79
C PHE A 166 -5.52 -8.09 -9.05
N ASN A 167 -5.21 -9.35 -8.73
CA ASN A 167 -6.14 -10.46 -8.87
C ASN A 167 -7.34 -10.30 -7.93
N ILE A 168 -7.09 -9.90 -6.69
CA ILE A 168 -8.16 -9.65 -5.70
C ILE A 168 -9.03 -8.45 -6.15
N ASP A 169 -8.42 -7.36 -6.61
CA ASP A 169 -9.17 -6.19 -7.09
C ASP A 169 -10.05 -6.54 -8.29
N LEU A 170 -9.54 -7.35 -9.22
CA LEU A 170 -10.31 -7.86 -10.35
C LEU A 170 -11.48 -8.73 -9.90
N ALA A 171 -11.25 -9.68 -8.99
CA ALA A 171 -12.30 -10.55 -8.46
C ALA A 171 -13.41 -9.75 -7.77
N VAL A 172 -13.05 -8.79 -6.91
CA VAL A 172 -14.01 -7.90 -6.24
C VAL A 172 -14.81 -7.06 -7.25
N MET A 173 -14.15 -6.58 -8.31
CA MET A 173 -14.83 -5.83 -9.38
C MET A 173 -15.84 -6.71 -10.13
N LEU A 174 -15.48 -7.94 -10.47
CA LEU A 174 -16.36 -8.89 -11.15
C LEU A 174 -17.57 -9.28 -10.28
N GLU A 175 -17.34 -9.61 -9.01
CA GLU A 175 -18.42 -9.93 -8.07
C GLU A 175 -19.43 -8.77 -7.98
N ARG A 176 -18.96 -7.52 -7.88
CA ARG A 176 -19.84 -6.35 -7.83
C ARG A 176 -20.63 -6.14 -9.13
N ALA A 177 -20.02 -6.39 -10.28
CA ALA A 177 -20.70 -6.29 -11.56
C ALA A 177 -21.84 -7.31 -11.67
N GLU A 178 -21.61 -8.56 -11.25
CA GLU A 178 -22.63 -9.61 -11.24
C GLU A 178 -23.80 -9.29 -10.30
N HIS A 179 -23.52 -8.80 -9.08
CA HIS A 179 -24.57 -8.40 -8.13
C HIS A 179 -25.31 -7.13 -8.56
N GLY A 180 -24.67 -6.23 -9.31
CA GLY A 180 -25.31 -5.06 -9.90
C GLY A 180 -26.26 -5.39 -11.04
N ILE A 181 -26.03 -6.50 -11.76
CA ILE A 181 -26.89 -6.98 -12.85
C ILE A 181 -28.15 -7.69 -12.32
N ASN A 182 -28.05 -8.39 -11.18
CA ASN A 182 -29.17 -9.12 -10.57
C ASN A 182 -30.12 -8.22 -9.74
N GLY A 183 -29.88 -6.91 -9.70
CA GLY A 183 -30.62 -5.92 -8.92
C GLY A 183 -31.56 -5.01 -9.73
N THR A 184 -31.80 -5.29 -11.02
CA THR A 184 -32.73 -4.56 -11.89
C THR A 184 -33.91 -5.41 -12.32
#